data_AF-A0AAW2KTZ5-F1
#
_entry.id   AF-A0AAW2KTZ5-F1
#
_cell.length_a   1.000
_cell.length_b   1.000
_cell.length_c   1.000
_cell.angle_alpha   90.00
_cell.angle_beta   90.00
_cell.angle_gamma   90.00
#
_symmetry.space_group_name_H-M   'P 1'
#
loop_
_entity.id
_entity.type
_entity.pdbx_description
1 polymer ?
#
loop_
_entity_poly.entity_id
_entity_poly.type
_entity_poly.pdbx_seq_one_letter_code
_entity_poly.pdbx_strand_id
1 'polypeptide(L)'
;MLLPLLQLNSPDLFDMYSAGIVLLQMAIPSLRSTAGLRNFNTELKAVGYDLNRWREKTRLRPDFSILDLDSGRGWDLATKLISERGFLRRGRLSAAAALRHPYFLLGGDQAAAVLSKISLLKQ
;
A
#
# COMPACT_ATOMS: atom_id res chain seq x y z
N MET A 1 15.45 -13.54 22.41
CA MET A 1 15.03 -12.42 23.27
C MET A 1 14.77 -11.19 22.39
N LEU A 2 13.73 -11.19 21.55
CA LEU A 2 13.44 -10.12 20.57
C LEU A 2 12.00 -9.58 20.63
N LEU A 3 11.13 -10.17 21.46
CA LEU A 3 9.72 -9.76 21.58
C LEU A 3 9.45 -8.35 22.19
N PRO A 4 10.27 -7.76 23.09
CA PRO A 4 9.85 -6.53 23.77
C PRO A 4 9.88 -5.27 22.89
N LEU A 5 10.69 -5.27 21.82
CA LEU A 5 10.83 -4.09 20.95
C LEU A 5 9.61 -3.88 20.04
N LEU A 6 8.85 -4.93 19.77
CA LEU A 6 7.65 -4.88 18.92
C LEU A 6 6.46 -4.24 19.65
N GLN A 7 6.35 -4.44 20.96
CA GLN A 7 5.26 -3.88 21.80
C GLN A 7 5.41 -2.38 22.05
N LEU A 8 6.64 -1.87 22.18
CA LEU A 8 6.90 -0.43 22.30
C LEU A 8 6.51 0.35 21.04
N ASN A 9 6.34 -0.34 19.90
CA ASN A 9 6.22 0.25 18.59
C ASN A 9 4.84 0.09 17.94
N SER A 10 3.72 0.13 18.68
CA SER A 10 2.36 0.13 18.12
C SER A 10 2.19 -0.91 16.98
N PRO A 11 1.99 -2.20 17.29
CA PRO A 11 2.08 -3.30 16.32
C PRO A 11 1.28 -3.05 15.02
N ASP A 12 0.09 -2.46 15.16
CA ASP A 12 -0.78 -2.03 14.06
C ASP A 12 -0.07 -1.20 12.97
N LEU A 13 0.80 -0.25 13.34
CA LEU A 13 1.49 0.61 12.38
C LEU A 13 2.61 -0.11 11.63
N PHE A 14 3.19 -1.16 12.20
CA PHE A 14 4.16 -1.99 11.50
C PHE A 14 3.44 -2.85 10.44
N ASP A 15 2.31 -3.45 10.81
CA ASP A 15 1.51 -4.28 9.92
C ASP A 15 0.95 -3.48 8.73
N MET A 16 0.56 -2.22 8.94
CA MET A 16 0.07 -1.37 7.86
C MET A 16 1.12 -1.03 6.80
N TYR A 17 2.41 -0.96 7.16
CA TYR A 17 3.47 -0.80 6.16
C TYR A 17 3.56 -2.04 5.28
N SER A 18 3.59 -3.21 5.91
CA SER A 18 3.61 -4.49 5.20
C SER A 18 2.38 -4.63 4.30
N ALA A 19 1.19 -4.24 4.77
CA ALA A 19 -0.02 -4.20 3.97
C ALA A 19 0.08 -3.25 2.76
N GLY A 20 0.69 -2.08 2.93
CA GLY A 20 0.97 -1.15 1.83
C GLY A 20 1.93 -1.72 0.78
N ILE A 21 2.99 -2.42 1.21
CA ILE A 21 3.91 -3.11 0.29
C ILE A 21 3.18 -4.23 -0.47
N VAL A 22 2.36 -5.03 0.21
CA VAL A 22 1.56 -6.09 -0.42
C VAL A 22 0.57 -5.49 -1.45
N LEU A 23 -0.09 -4.38 -1.12
CA LEU A 23 -0.95 -3.64 -2.06
C LEU A 23 -0.18 -3.25 -3.33
N LEU A 24 1.02 -2.68 -3.18
CA LEU A 24 1.86 -2.30 -4.30
C LEU A 24 2.35 -3.51 -5.10
N GLN A 25 2.66 -4.64 -4.46
CA GLN A 25 3.03 -5.87 -5.16
C GLN A 25 1.86 -6.53 -5.90
N MET A 26 0.64 -6.38 -5.40
CA MET A 26 -0.56 -6.81 -6.12
C MET A 26 -0.78 -5.95 -7.37
N ALA A 27 -0.66 -4.63 -7.25
CA ALA A 27 -0.88 -3.69 -8.33
C ALA A 27 0.27 -3.62 -9.36
N ILE A 28 1.53 -3.80 -8.91
CA ILE A 28 2.73 -3.64 -9.72
C ILE A 28 3.54 -4.96 -9.67
N PRO A 29 3.39 -5.84 -10.68
CA PRO A 29 4.05 -7.15 -10.69
C PRO A 29 5.58 -7.11 -10.61
N SER A 30 6.23 -6.05 -11.10
CA SER A 30 7.69 -5.90 -11.06
C SER A 30 8.25 -5.81 -9.63
N LEU A 31 7.43 -5.41 -8.66
CA LEU A 31 7.81 -5.32 -7.24
C LEU A 31 7.76 -6.67 -6.51
N ARG A 32 7.27 -7.75 -7.14
CA ARG A 32 7.17 -9.08 -6.52
C ARG A 32 8.51 -9.80 -6.41
N SER A 33 9.49 -9.43 -7.24
CA SER A 33 10.84 -9.98 -7.17
C SER A 33 11.62 -9.40 -5.99
N THR A 34 12.52 -10.19 -5.40
CA THR A 34 13.40 -9.73 -4.32
C THR A 34 14.28 -8.55 -4.76
N ALA A 35 14.80 -8.59 -5.98
CA ALA A 35 15.58 -7.50 -6.57
C ALA A 35 14.73 -6.25 -6.81
N GLY A 36 13.53 -6.39 -7.37
CA GLY A 36 12.59 -5.29 -7.60
C GLY A 36 12.20 -4.59 -6.30
N LEU A 37 11.88 -5.35 -5.25
CA LEU A 37 11.54 -4.81 -3.95
C LEU A 37 12.73 -4.10 -3.28
N ARG A 38 13.96 -4.63 -3.42
CA ARG A 38 15.18 -3.99 -2.91
C ARG A 38 15.46 -2.66 -3.60
N ASN A 39 15.32 -2.61 -4.91
CA ASN A 39 15.48 -1.38 -5.70
C ASN A 39 14.41 -0.35 -5.33
N PHE A 40 13.15 -0.78 -5.28
CA PHE A 40 12.03 0.07 -4.84
C PHE A 40 12.27 0.69 -3.46
N ASN A 41 12.67 -0.10 -2.46
CA ASN A 41 12.95 0.42 -1.12
C ASN A 41 14.08 1.46 -1.12
N THR A 42 15.04 1.35 -2.03
CA THR A 42 16.15 2.31 -2.17
C THR A 42 15.66 3.60 -2.82
N GLU A 43 14.89 3.50 -3.91
CA GLU A 43 14.29 4.65 -4.60
C GLU A 43 13.29 5.39 -3.71
N LEU A 44 12.48 4.66 -2.94
CA LEU A 44 11.47 5.21 -2.05
C LEU A 44 12.11 6.06 -0.93
N LYS A 45 13.23 5.58 -0.35
CA LYS A 45 14.02 6.36 0.62
C LYS A 45 14.58 7.63 -0.01
N ALA A 46 15.06 7.57 -1.26
CA ALA A 46 15.61 8.72 -1.96
C ALA A 46 14.57 9.82 -2.26
N VAL A 47 13.28 9.47 -2.31
CA VAL A 47 12.19 10.44 -2.50
C VAL A 47 11.45 10.80 -1.21
N GLY A 48 11.94 10.35 -0.05
CA GLY A 48 11.32 10.65 1.25
C GLY A 48 9.96 9.98 1.45
N TYR A 49 9.79 8.75 0.94
CA TYR A 49 8.58 7.94 1.07
C TYR A 49 7.32 8.52 0.39
N ASP A 50 7.51 9.45 -0.54
CA ASP A 50 6.45 9.96 -1.41
C ASP A 50 6.34 9.11 -2.68
N LEU A 51 5.26 8.33 -2.81
CA LEU A 51 5.04 7.48 -3.97
C LEU A 51 4.76 8.26 -5.26
N ASN A 52 4.18 9.46 -5.18
CA ASN A 52 3.94 10.27 -6.38
C ASN A 52 5.26 10.75 -6.96
N ARG A 53 6.19 11.17 -6.10
CA ARG A 53 7.57 11.48 -6.52
C ARG A 53 8.32 10.24 -7.01
N TRP A 54 8.10 9.08 -6.40
CA TRP A 54 8.68 7.83 -6.88
C TRP A 54 8.21 7.50 -8.30
N ARG A 55 6.90 7.60 -8.56
CA ARG A 55 6.28 7.37 -9.87
C ARG A 55 6.94 8.20 -10.98
N GLU A 56 7.25 9.46 -10.71
CA GLU A 56 7.90 10.35 -11.68
C GLU A 56 9.36 9.97 -11.96
N LYS A 57 10.06 9.39 -10.98
CA LYS A 57 11.50 9.08 -11.06
C LYS A 57 11.80 7.65 -11.43
N THR A 58 10.86 6.72 -11.25
CA THR A 58 11.13 5.29 -11.45
C THR A 58 11.38 4.99 -12.92
N ARG A 59 12.52 4.35 -13.20
CA ARG A 59 12.97 4.05 -14.56
C ARG A 59 12.25 2.85 -15.18
N LEU A 60 11.74 1.96 -14.33
CA LEU A 60 11.08 0.72 -14.73
C LEU A 60 9.71 0.93 -15.38
N ARG A 61 9.14 2.16 -15.28
CA ARG A 61 7.81 2.56 -15.79
C ARG A 61 6.80 1.39 -15.84
N PRO A 62 6.51 0.75 -14.70
CA PRO A 62 5.55 -0.34 -14.68
C PRO A 62 4.14 0.14 -15.01
N ASP A 63 3.25 -0.80 -15.31
CA ASP A 63 1.83 -0.50 -15.43
C ASP A 63 1.27 -0.04 -14.07
N PHE A 64 0.67 1.15 -14.06
CA PHE A 64 0.07 1.78 -12.90
C PHE A 64 -1.45 1.86 -12.99
N SER A 65 -2.05 1.26 -14.03
CA SER A 65 -3.48 1.32 -14.33
C SER A 65 -4.36 1.09 -13.09
N ILE A 66 -4.06 0.06 -12.30
CA ILE A 66 -4.81 -0.30 -11.08
C ILE A 66 -4.76 0.80 -10.01
N LEU A 67 -3.61 1.46 -9.83
CA LEU A 67 -3.45 2.51 -8.82
C LEU A 67 -4.02 3.86 -9.29
N ASP A 68 -4.07 4.07 -10.61
CA ASP A 68 -4.62 5.26 -11.26
C ASP A 68 -6.16 5.28 -11.31
N LEU A 69 -6.81 4.13 -11.10
CA LEU A 69 -8.27 4.03 -10.98
C LEU A 69 -8.82 4.99 -9.92
N ASP A 70 -10.09 5.38 -10.12
CA ASP A 70 -10.85 6.26 -9.21
C ASP A 70 -10.12 7.56 -8.85
N SER A 71 -9.45 8.17 -9.83
CA SER A 71 -8.68 9.42 -9.68
C SER A 71 -7.42 9.27 -8.81
N GLY A 72 -6.75 8.13 -8.87
CA GLY A 72 -5.50 7.92 -8.14
C GLY A 72 -5.68 7.64 -6.64
N ARG A 73 -6.87 7.21 -6.20
CA ARG A 73 -7.13 6.89 -4.78
C ARG A 73 -6.27 5.72 -4.27
N GLY A 74 -5.88 4.81 -5.16
CA GLY A 74 -4.95 3.73 -4.84
C GLY A 74 -3.58 4.26 -4.44
N TRP A 75 -3.08 5.27 -5.15
CA TRP A 75 -1.84 5.97 -4.79
C TRP A 75 -1.92 6.69 -3.46
N ASP A 76 -3.02 7.40 -3.21
CA ASP A 76 -3.24 8.14 -1.97
C ASP A 76 -3.29 7.19 -0.76
N LEU A 77 -3.99 6.06 -0.86
CA LEU A 77 -3.98 5.02 0.16
C LEU A 77 -2.58 4.44 0.34
N ALA A 78 -1.94 3.96 -0.73
CA ALA A 78 -0.63 3.33 -0.66
C ALA A 78 0.42 4.25 -0.03
N THR A 79 0.42 5.54 -0.38
CA THR A 79 1.34 6.55 0.18
C THR A 79 1.17 6.66 1.69
N LYS A 80 -0.08 6.73 2.17
CA LYS A 80 -0.39 6.82 3.60
C LYS A 80 -0.09 5.54 4.38
N LEU A 81 -0.10 4.38 3.72
CA LEU A 81 0.26 3.10 4.33
C LEU A 81 1.78 2.93 4.49
N ILE A 82 2.55 3.34 3.48
CA ILE A 82 4.01 3.14 3.47
C ILE A 82 4.81 4.35 3.99
N SER A 83 4.13 5.46 4.29
CA SER A 83 4.74 6.69 4.83
C SER A 83 5.70 6.38 5.98
N GLU A 84 6.82 7.10 6.01
CA GLU A 84 7.83 6.93 7.06
C GLU A 84 7.23 7.26 8.42
N ARG A 85 7.63 6.48 9.42
CA ARG A 85 7.29 6.76 10.80
C ARG A 85 8.20 7.91 11.27
N GLY A 86 7.74 9.14 11.08
CA GLY A 86 8.44 10.31 11.62
C GLY A 86 8.62 10.22 13.14
N PHE A 87 9.49 11.08 13.71
CA PHE A 87 9.82 11.11 15.14
C PHE A 87 8.59 11.17 16.08
N LEU A 88 7.47 11.70 15.58
CA LEU A 88 6.20 11.84 16.30
C LEU A 88 5.16 10.73 15.99
N ARG A 89 5.51 9.67 15.24
CA ARG A 89 4.60 8.62 14.76
C ARG A 89 3.40 9.14 13.95
N ARG A 90 3.45 10.39 13.48
CA ARG A 90 2.39 11.01 12.67
C ARG A 90 2.75 10.82 11.20
N GLY A 91 1.86 10.16 10.45
CA GLY A 91 2.00 10.00 9.00
C GLY A 91 1.39 8.71 8.47
N ARG A 92 1.52 7.61 9.19
CA ARG A 92 1.00 6.30 8.77
C ARG A 92 -0.42 6.06 9.27
N LEU A 93 -1.30 5.61 8.39
CA LEU A 93 -2.67 5.21 8.78
C LEU A 93 -2.64 3.93 9.62
N SER A 94 -3.51 3.88 10.64
CA SER A 94 -3.88 2.64 11.32
C SER A 94 -4.80 1.78 10.44
N ALA A 95 -4.96 0.50 10.76
CA ALA A 95 -5.87 -0.38 10.01
C ALA A 95 -7.31 0.16 9.95
N ALA A 96 -7.82 0.62 11.10
CA ALA A 96 -9.16 1.21 11.19
C ALA A 96 -9.32 2.50 10.37
N ALA A 97 -8.26 3.33 10.31
CA ALA A 97 -8.29 4.55 9.51
C ALA A 97 -8.14 4.25 8.01
N ALA A 98 -7.36 3.22 7.65
CA ALA A 98 -7.21 2.76 6.29
C ALA A 98 -8.54 2.25 5.72
N LEU A 99 -9.31 1.46 6.48
CA LEU A 99 -10.63 0.97 6.05
C LEU A 99 -11.66 2.07 5.80
N ARG A 100 -11.51 3.22 6.48
CA ARG A 100 -12.36 4.41 6.26
C ARG A 100 -11.92 5.24 5.06
N HIS A 101 -10.84 4.85 4.38
CA HIS A 101 -10.34 5.58 3.23
C HIS A 101 -11.32 5.46 2.04
N PRO A 102 -11.54 6.53 1.26
CA PRO A 102 -12.44 6.50 0.11
C PRO A 102 -12.14 5.41 -0.93
N TYR A 103 -10.91 4.90 -0.97
CA TYR A 103 -10.53 3.73 -1.77
C TYR A 103 -11.42 2.51 -1.48
N PHE A 104 -11.73 2.26 -0.21
CA PHE A 104 -12.59 1.14 0.19
C PHE A 104 -14.08 1.50 0.21
N LEU A 105 -14.44 2.80 0.29
CA LEU A 105 -15.84 3.22 0.28
C LEU A 105 -16.47 3.09 -1.11
N LEU A 106 -15.70 3.36 -2.17
CA LEU A 106 -16.14 3.14 -3.56
C LEU A 106 -15.80 1.72 -4.04
N GLY A 107 -14.67 1.16 -3.56
CA GLY A 107 -14.27 -0.21 -3.85
C GLY A 107 -15.10 -1.28 -3.13
N GLY A 108 -15.77 -0.96 -2.02
CA GLY A 108 -16.62 -1.89 -1.26
C GLY A 108 -17.78 -2.42 -2.09
N ASP A 109 -18.44 -1.55 -2.85
CA ASP A 109 -19.53 -1.94 -3.75
C ASP A 109 -19.02 -2.79 -4.93
N GLN A 110 -17.84 -2.46 -5.47
CA GLN A 110 -17.22 -3.23 -6.55
C GLN A 110 -16.71 -4.60 -6.06
N ALA A 111 -16.13 -4.67 -4.87
CA ALA A 111 -15.69 -5.91 -4.25
C ALA A 111 -16.87 -6.82 -3.91
N ALA A 112 -17.98 -6.25 -3.40
CA ALA A 112 -19.23 -6.99 -3.22
C ALA A 112 -19.78 -7.53 -4.55
N ALA A 113 -19.69 -6.77 -5.64
CA ALA A 113 -20.09 -7.19 -6.98
C ALA A 113 -19.19 -8.28 -7.58
N VAL A 114 -17.89 -8.28 -7.27
CA VAL A 114 -16.97 -9.35 -7.68
C VAL A 114 -17.21 -10.62 -6.85
N LEU A 115 -17.39 -10.48 -5.53
CA LEU A 115 -17.70 -11.60 -4.65
C LEU A 115 -19.03 -12.27 -5.00
N SER A 116 -20.06 -11.50 -5.39
CA SER A 116 -21.32 -12.06 -5.85
C SER A 116 -21.16 -12.83 -7.18
N LYS A 117 -20.37 -12.31 -8.13
CA LYS A 117 -20.03 -13.03 -9.36
C LYS A 117 -19.25 -14.33 -9.10
N ILE A 118 -18.31 -14.33 -8.15
CA ILE A 118 -17.56 -15.53 -7.77
C ILE A 118 -18.47 -16.56 -7.08
N SER A 119 -19.42 -16.10 -6.25
CA SER A 119 -20.40 -16.98 -5.61
C SER A 119 -21.36 -17.62 -6.62
N LEU A 120 -21.75 -16.89 -7.67
CA LEU A 120 -22.62 -17.39 -8.74
C LEU A 120 -21.91 -18.42 -9.63
N LEU A 121 -20.60 -18.31 -9.82
CA LEU A 121 -19.80 -19.31 -10.57
C LEU A 121 -19.61 -20.63 -9.80
N LYS A 122 -20.00 -20.67 -8.53
CA LYS A 122 -19.83 -21.83 -7.63
C LYS A 122 -21.12 -22.65 -7.46
N GLN A 123 -22.23 -22.24 -8.08
CA GLN A 123 -23.48 -22.98 -8.23
C GLN A 123 -23.55 -23.61 -9.62
#